data_AF-A0A917WUL9-F1
#
_entry.id   AF-A0A917WUL9-F1
#
_cell.length_a   1.000
_cell.length_b   1.000
_cell.length_c   1.000
_cell.angle_alpha   90.00
_cell.angle_beta   90.00
_cell.angle_gamma   90.00
#
_symmetry.space_group_name_H-M   'P 1'
#
loop_
_entity.id
_entity.type
_entity.pdbx_description
1 polymer ?
#
loop_
_entity_poly.entity_id
_entity_poly.type
_entity_poly.pdbx_seq_one_letter_code
_entity_poly.pdbx_strand_id
1 'polypeptide(L)'
;MTATAPAVAAEWQEWVARNLALGVPPETLTDVLLDAGVDAAAARAEIEAALAHPYLRACRSLAESYGWAEALLETYGELRAADGGPVLERRHSLASGEFFERYYFGHRPVVLRGLTDDWPARRWTLAGLRERFGTVPVEVMTGRDADAEHGWRYDAHRTTMPFGDYLTMVETGGRTNDYYLVPRNEAWQRPGLAAMRAEVLPPAGLVPADVAAEDMTLLLGPAGTVTPLHHDNMNILLCQVVGRKHVRLVPSWDRHRVYPRGGTFSHVDASSPDLGRFPDYADATVLEAVLEPGEALFIPVGWWHWVRALDVSITVSFHRFTHPASAVYLRPGVDDA
;
A
#
# COMPACT_ATOMS: atom_id res chain seq x y z
N MET A 1 -37.58 -3.14 -41.89
CA MET A 1 -36.72 -3.85 -40.92
C MET A 1 -35.80 -2.81 -40.31
N THR A 2 -36.19 -2.23 -39.17
CA THR A 2 -35.32 -1.34 -38.41
C THR A 2 -34.22 -2.21 -37.80
N ALA A 3 -32.99 -2.03 -38.27
CA ALA A 3 -31.83 -2.63 -37.64
C ALA A 3 -31.79 -2.14 -36.18
N THR A 4 -31.90 -3.07 -35.23
CA THR A 4 -31.66 -2.79 -33.82
C THR A 4 -30.24 -2.24 -33.72
N ALA A 5 -30.07 -1.02 -33.18
CA ALA A 5 -28.75 -0.45 -32.97
C ALA A 5 -27.89 -1.45 -32.17
N PRO A 6 -26.59 -1.59 -32.49
CA PRO A 6 -25.71 -2.48 -31.75
C PRO A 6 -25.75 -2.11 -30.26
N ALA A 7 -25.92 -3.12 -29.41
CA ALA A 7 -25.95 -2.90 -27.97
C ALA A 7 -24.59 -2.40 -27.49
N VAL A 8 -24.60 -1.36 -26.66
CA VAL A 8 -23.40 -0.88 -25.96
C VAL A 8 -22.88 -2.01 -25.08
N ALA A 9 -21.56 -2.28 -25.12
CA ALA A 9 -20.97 -3.34 -24.32
C ALA A 9 -21.17 -3.09 -22.82
N ALA A 10 -21.33 -4.16 -22.03
CA ALA A 10 -21.68 -4.05 -20.60
C ALA A 10 -20.72 -3.16 -19.80
N GLU A 11 -19.41 -3.22 -20.09
CA GLU A 11 -18.38 -2.34 -19.51
C GLU A 11 -18.66 -0.84 -19.71
N TRP A 12 -19.17 -0.46 -20.88
CA TRP A 12 -19.56 0.91 -21.19
C TRP A 12 -20.88 1.30 -20.52
N GLN A 13 -21.81 0.36 -20.36
CA GLN A 13 -23.05 0.61 -19.61
C GLN A 13 -22.75 0.87 -18.13
N GLU A 14 -21.88 0.06 -17.52
CA GLU A 14 -21.39 0.28 -16.15
C GLU A 14 -20.67 1.62 -16.01
N TRP A 15 -19.83 1.96 -16.99
CA TRP A 15 -19.12 3.24 -17.03
C TRP A 15 -20.08 4.43 -17.12
N VAL A 16 -21.09 4.38 -18.00
CA VAL A 16 -22.13 5.42 -18.12
C VAL A 16 -22.88 5.58 -16.82
N ALA A 17 -23.38 4.48 -16.24
CA ALA A 17 -24.15 4.51 -15.00
C ALA A 17 -23.36 5.13 -13.84
N ARG A 18 -22.07 4.75 -13.70
CA ARG A 18 -21.18 5.30 -12.67
C ARG A 18 -20.97 6.81 -12.85
N ASN A 19 -20.65 7.26 -14.06
CA ASN A 19 -20.35 8.68 -14.29
C ASN A 19 -21.59 9.57 -14.16
N LEU A 20 -22.77 9.10 -14.63
CA LEU A 20 -24.04 9.80 -14.39
C LEU A 20 -24.41 9.87 -12.90
N ALA A 21 -24.01 8.86 -12.11
CA ALA A 21 -24.18 8.87 -10.66
C ALA A 21 -23.26 9.89 -9.98
N LEU A 22 -22.03 10.07 -10.49
CA LEU A 22 -21.07 11.08 -10.06
C LEU A 22 -21.38 12.50 -10.58
N GLY A 23 -22.46 12.66 -11.37
CA GLY A 23 -22.91 13.96 -11.87
C GLY A 23 -22.18 14.45 -13.13
N VAL A 24 -21.43 13.58 -13.82
CA VAL A 24 -20.79 13.94 -15.10
C VAL A 24 -21.87 14.27 -16.14
N PRO A 25 -21.74 15.37 -16.90
CA PRO A 25 -22.75 15.76 -17.87
C PRO A 25 -22.92 14.72 -19.01
N PRO A 26 -24.16 14.44 -19.45
CA PRO A 26 -24.44 13.49 -20.54
C PRO A 26 -23.66 13.75 -21.84
N GLU A 27 -23.44 15.02 -22.17
CA GLU A 27 -22.66 15.45 -23.34
C GLU A 27 -21.21 14.95 -23.27
N THR A 28 -20.56 15.08 -22.11
CA THR A 28 -19.19 14.60 -21.90
C THR A 28 -19.11 13.08 -22.07
N LEU A 29 -20.12 12.34 -21.57
CA LEU A 29 -20.16 10.88 -21.72
C LEU A 29 -20.35 10.47 -23.18
N THR A 30 -21.15 11.24 -23.91
CA THR A 30 -21.39 11.00 -25.34
C THR A 30 -20.08 11.13 -26.11
N ASP A 31 -19.33 12.21 -25.89
CA ASP A 31 -18.05 12.45 -26.59
C ASP A 31 -17.06 11.31 -26.34
N VAL A 32 -16.94 10.84 -25.09
CA VAL A 32 -16.05 9.72 -24.74
C VAL A 32 -16.47 8.40 -25.42
N LEU A 33 -17.78 8.10 -25.45
CA LEU A 33 -18.29 6.90 -26.13
C LEU A 33 -18.02 6.95 -27.64
N LEU A 34 -18.18 8.11 -28.27
CA LEU A 34 -17.90 8.30 -29.70
C LEU A 34 -16.42 8.13 -30.01
N ASP A 35 -15.54 8.72 -29.20
CA ASP A 35 -14.09 8.58 -29.33
C ASP A 35 -13.64 7.12 -29.13
N ALA A 36 -14.37 6.36 -28.32
CA ALA A 36 -14.18 4.92 -28.15
C ALA A 36 -14.76 4.06 -29.29
N GLY A 37 -15.39 4.68 -30.31
CA GLY A 37 -15.95 4.00 -31.47
C GLY A 37 -17.36 3.44 -31.27
N VAL A 38 -18.07 3.85 -30.22
CA VAL A 38 -19.49 3.49 -30.02
C VAL A 38 -20.35 4.28 -31.00
N ASP A 39 -21.33 3.61 -31.62
CA ASP A 39 -22.26 4.27 -32.54
C ASP A 39 -23.06 5.39 -31.82
N ALA A 40 -23.24 6.53 -32.49
CA ALA A 40 -23.86 7.71 -31.89
C ALA A 40 -25.31 7.49 -31.45
N ALA A 41 -26.09 6.71 -32.20
CA ALA A 41 -27.46 6.41 -31.83
C ALA A 41 -27.50 5.43 -30.64
N ALA A 42 -26.59 4.46 -30.60
CA ALA A 42 -26.44 3.54 -29.48
C ALA A 42 -26.01 4.26 -28.19
N ALA A 43 -25.00 5.15 -28.26
CA ALA A 43 -24.52 5.94 -27.13
C ALA A 43 -25.63 6.83 -26.54
N ARG A 44 -26.35 7.53 -27.41
CA ARG A 44 -27.49 8.37 -26.99
C ARG A 44 -28.59 7.54 -26.33
N ALA A 45 -28.97 6.41 -26.93
CA ALA A 45 -30.01 5.55 -26.39
C ALA A 45 -29.64 4.98 -25.02
N GLU A 46 -28.37 4.58 -24.83
CA GLU A 46 -27.87 4.08 -23.55
C GLU A 46 -27.90 5.16 -22.46
N ILE A 47 -27.43 6.39 -22.76
CA ILE A 47 -27.45 7.50 -21.81
C ILE A 47 -28.90 7.88 -21.44
N GLU A 48 -29.81 7.97 -22.41
CA GLU A 48 -31.23 8.25 -22.17
C GLU A 48 -31.87 7.14 -21.30
N ALA A 49 -31.56 5.87 -21.57
CA ALA A 49 -32.04 4.74 -20.80
C ALA A 49 -31.52 4.76 -19.35
N ALA A 50 -30.22 5.01 -19.15
CA ALA A 50 -29.61 5.12 -17.83
C ALA A 50 -30.21 6.28 -17.02
N LEU A 51 -30.42 7.45 -17.64
CA LEU A 51 -31.05 8.62 -17.01
C LEU A 51 -32.48 8.34 -16.53
N ALA A 52 -33.24 7.56 -17.29
CA ALA A 52 -34.61 7.18 -16.94
C ALA A 52 -34.68 6.06 -15.88
N HIS A 53 -33.60 5.29 -15.70
CA HIS A 53 -33.63 4.11 -14.86
C HIS A 53 -33.70 4.46 -13.35
N PRO A 54 -34.63 3.86 -12.57
CA PRO A 54 -34.76 4.17 -11.15
C PRO A 54 -33.52 3.84 -10.32
N TYR A 55 -32.69 2.88 -10.75
CA TYR A 55 -31.43 2.56 -10.08
C TYR A 55 -30.44 3.74 -10.11
N LEU A 56 -30.47 4.59 -11.13
CA LEU A 56 -29.60 5.77 -11.16
C LEU A 56 -29.87 6.70 -9.97
N ARG A 57 -31.12 6.80 -9.49
CA ARG A 57 -31.44 7.58 -8.29
C ARG A 57 -30.78 6.99 -7.04
N ALA A 58 -30.78 5.66 -6.90
CA ALA A 58 -30.09 4.99 -5.80
C ALA A 58 -28.57 5.18 -5.91
N CYS A 59 -28.00 5.05 -7.12
CA CYS A 59 -26.58 5.28 -7.38
C CYS A 59 -26.17 6.73 -7.05
N ARG A 60 -26.98 7.73 -7.41
CA ARG A 60 -26.75 9.14 -7.05
C ARG A 60 -26.77 9.37 -5.55
N SER A 61 -27.76 8.82 -4.84
CA SER A 61 -27.81 8.95 -3.37
C SER A 61 -26.58 8.32 -2.67
N LEU A 62 -26.09 7.19 -3.19
CA LEU A 62 -24.85 6.59 -2.73
C LEU A 62 -23.64 7.48 -3.07
N ALA A 63 -23.55 7.99 -4.30
CA ALA A 63 -22.48 8.88 -4.73
C ALA A 63 -22.43 10.18 -3.91
N GLU A 64 -23.58 10.78 -3.60
CA GLU A 64 -23.69 11.93 -2.70
C GLU A 64 -23.17 11.60 -1.29
N SER A 65 -23.49 10.41 -0.78
CA SER A 65 -23.00 9.95 0.53
C SER A 65 -21.47 9.77 0.53
N TYR A 66 -20.90 9.28 -0.57
CA TYR A 66 -19.44 9.22 -0.77
C TYR A 66 -18.83 10.62 -0.87
N GLY A 67 -19.44 11.54 -1.61
CA GLY A 67 -18.99 12.93 -1.73
C GLY A 67 -18.96 13.65 -0.38
N TRP A 68 -19.95 13.40 0.50
CA TRP A 68 -19.92 13.91 1.88
C TRP A 68 -18.74 13.38 2.69
N ALA A 69 -18.40 12.09 2.53
CA ALA A 69 -17.24 11.51 3.19
C ALA A 69 -15.94 12.12 2.66
N GLU A 70 -15.82 12.32 1.34
CA GLU A 70 -14.65 12.95 0.73
C GLU A 70 -14.49 14.41 1.18
N ALA A 71 -15.57 15.20 1.21
CA ALA A 71 -15.54 16.58 1.72
C ALA A 71 -15.12 16.67 3.20
N LEU A 72 -15.54 15.69 4.03
CA LEU A 72 -15.07 15.59 5.41
C LEU A 72 -13.57 15.30 5.49
N LEU A 73 -13.05 14.41 4.62
CA LEU A 73 -11.62 14.13 4.53
C LEU A 73 -10.83 15.36 4.08
N GLU A 74 -11.32 16.12 3.09
CA GLU A 74 -10.70 17.38 2.68
C GLU A 74 -10.64 18.38 3.84
N THR A 75 -11.72 18.49 4.62
CA THR A 75 -11.73 19.32 5.84
C THR A 75 -10.65 18.89 6.83
N TYR A 76 -10.44 17.58 7.03
CA TYR A 76 -9.33 17.09 7.87
C TYR A 76 -7.96 17.46 7.30
N GLY A 77 -7.80 17.41 5.98
CA GLY A 77 -6.60 17.88 5.29
C GLY A 77 -6.33 19.36 5.55
N GLU A 78 -7.33 20.22 5.41
CA GLU A 78 -7.23 21.66 5.68
C GLU A 78 -6.90 21.96 7.15
N LEU A 79 -7.59 21.32 8.08
CA LEU A 79 -7.30 21.46 9.52
C LEU A 79 -5.88 21.01 9.86
N ARG A 80 -5.41 19.92 9.25
CA ARG A 80 -4.03 19.45 9.44
C ARG A 80 -3.02 20.42 8.83
N ALA A 81 -3.31 20.99 7.67
CA ALA A 81 -2.48 22.00 7.04
C ALA A 81 -2.32 23.24 7.95
N ALA A 82 -3.41 23.65 8.62
CA ALA A 82 -3.38 24.74 9.60
C ALA A 82 -2.60 24.40 10.88
N ASP A 83 -2.59 23.13 11.31
CA ASP A 83 -1.83 22.64 12.48
C ASP A 83 -0.38 22.23 12.12
N GLY A 84 0.37 23.18 11.53
CA GLY A 84 1.80 23.01 11.24
C GLY A 84 2.12 22.18 9.99
N GLY A 85 1.10 21.74 9.25
CA GLY A 85 1.27 21.10 7.96
C GLY A 85 1.68 19.63 8.00
N PRO A 86 1.67 18.97 6.83
CA PRO A 86 2.16 17.62 6.67
C PRO A 86 3.70 17.66 6.70
N VAL A 87 4.29 17.40 7.87
CA VAL A 87 5.73 17.24 8.04
C VAL A 87 5.99 15.83 8.57
N LEU A 88 6.87 15.09 7.90
CA LEU A 88 7.36 13.82 8.41
C LEU A 88 8.44 14.08 9.46
N GLU A 89 8.04 14.11 10.73
CA GLU A 89 8.95 14.35 11.84
C GLU A 89 10.00 13.24 11.98
N ARG A 90 11.19 13.64 12.43
CA ARG A 90 12.26 12.75 12.86
C ARG A 90 12.53 12.97 14.35
N ARG A 91 12.41 11.90 15.15
CA ARG A 91 12.61 11.94 16.61
C ARG A 91 13.64 10.90 17.03
N HIS A 92 14.34 11.19 18.12
CA HIS A 92 15.35 10.31 18.71
C HIS A 92 14.96 9.99 20.15
N SER A 93 15.01 8.72 20.54
CA SER A 93 14.71 8.26 21.91
C SER A 93 13.39 8.81 22.47
N LEU A 94 12.33 8.71 21.67
CA LEU A 94 10.99 9.19 22.04
C LEU A 94 10.43 8.34 23.19
N ALA A 95 9.90 8.98 24.23
CA ALA A 95 9.20 8.27 25.30
C ALA A 95 7.92 7.59 24.76
N SER A 96 7.60 6.38 25.23
CA SER A 96 6.43 5.63 24.74
C SER A 96 5.11 6.40 24.91
N GLY A 97 4.94 7.14 26.01
CA GLY A 97 3.77 7.99 26.23
C GLY A 97 3.61 9.06 25.15
N GLU A 98 4.70 9.77 24.82
CA GLU A 98 4.68 10.78 23.74
C GLU A 98 4.43 10.12 22.37
N PHE A 99 4.99 8.93 22.12
CA PHE A 99 4.71 8.17 20.91
C PHE A 99 3.20 7.94 20.72
N PHE A 100 2.53 7.42 21.76
CA PHE A 100 1.12 7.11 21.67
C PHE A 100 0.25 8.36 21.56
N GLU A 101 0.48 9.36 22.42
CA GLU A 101 -0.32 10.59 22.44
C GLU A 101 -0.25 11.36 21.12
N ARG A 102 0.97 11.60 20.62
CA ARG A 102 1.17 12.50 19.48
C ARG A 102 1.09 11.82 18.12
N TYR A 103 1.53 10.57 18.02
CA TYR A 103 1.71 9.91 16.72
C TYR A 103 0.70 8.79 16.51
N TYR A 104 0.58 7.86 17.46
CA TYR A 104 -0.35 6.75 17.34
C TYR A 104 -1.81 7.21 17.36
N PHE A 105 -2.24 7.90 18.43
CA PHE A 105 -3.59 8.44 18.56
C PHE A 105 -3.81 9.69 17.71
N GLY A 106 -2.74 10.46 17.48
CA GLY A 106 -2.77 11.61 16.57
C GLY A 106 -2.83 11.23 15.08
N HIS A 107 -2.69 9.95 14.74
CA HIS A 107 -2.68 9.43 13.37
C HIS A 107 -1.61 10.09 12.48
N ARG A 108 -0.39 10.25 13.01
CA ARG A 108 0.73 10.93 12.35
C ARG A 108 1.91 9.99 12.14
N PRO A 109 2.48 9.91 10.92
CA PRO A 109 3.70 9.15 10.70
C PRO A 109 4.90 9.86 11.36
N VAL A 110 5.89 9.07 11.75
CA VAL A 110 7.13 9.60 12.35
C VAL A 110 8.28 8.64 12.10
N VAL A 111 9.46 9.19 11.80
CA VAL A 111 10.70 8.43 11.77
C VAL A 111 11.36 8.53 13.15
N LEU A 112 11.68 7.37 13.73
CA LEU A 112 12.19 7.19 15.07
C LEU A 112 13.61 6.61 15.02
N ARG A 113 14.50 7.19 15.81
CA ARG A 113 15.86 6.70 16.06
C ARG A 113 16.01 6.23 17.50
N GLY A 114 16.88 5.25 17.72
CA GLY A 114 17.17 4.70 19.06
C GLY A 114 16.30 3.50 19.46
N LEU A 115 15.32 3.10 18.65
CA LEU A 115 14.43 1.97 18.97
C LEU A 115 15.05 0.59 18.69
N THR A 116 16.12 0.54 17.90
CA THR A 116 16.72 -0.71 17.39
C THR A 116 18.22 -0.80 17.70
N ASP A 117 18.73 0.06 18.56
CA ASP A 117 20.19 0.18 18.81
C ASP A 117 20.75 -1.03 19.57
N ASP A 118 19.92 -1.69 20.37
CA ASP A 118 20.25 -2.89 21.14
C ASP A 118 20.01 -4.19 20.37
N TRP A 119 19.43 -4.14 19.17
CA TRP A 119 19.13 -5.33 18.40
C TRP A 119 20.40 -6.06 17.94
N PRO A 120 20.55 -7.37 18.26
CA PRO A 120 21.58 -8.19 17.64
C PRO A 120 21.50 -8.19 16.10
N ALA A 121 20.30 -8.02 15.54
CA ALA A 121 20.06 -7.91 14.11
C ALA A 121 20.81 -6.76 13.41
N ARG A 122 21.25 -5.72 14.13
CA ARG A 122 22.09 -4.64 13.56
C ARG A 122 23.43 -5.12 13.01
N ARG A 123 23.85 -6.33 13.38
CA ARG A 123 25.09 -6.98 12.89
C ARG A 123 24.85 -7.92 11.72
N TRP A 124 23.64 -8.02 11.18
CA TRP A 124 23.35 -8.90 10.06
C TRP A 124 24.17 -8.55 8.82
N THR A 125 24.70 -9.58 8.19
CA THR A 125 25.32 -9.55 6.86
C THR A 125 24.75 -10.72 6.06
N LEU A 126 24.66 -10.59 4.73
CA LEU A 126 24.18 -11.70 3.89
C LEU A 126 25.02 -12.97 4.11
N ALA A 127 26.34 -12.82 4.19
CA ALA A 127 27.26 -13.93 4.45
C ALA A 127 26.98 -14.63 5.79
N GLY A 128 26.83 -13.88 6.88
CA GLY A 128 26.54 -14.44 8.20
C GLY A 128 25.15 -15.09 8.28
N LEU A 129 24.15 -14.51 7.62
CA LEU A 129 22.82 -15.13 7.53
C LEU A 129 22.84 -16.41 6.71
N ARG A 130 23.59 -16.44 5.59
CA ARG A 130 23.76 -17.63 4.74
C ARG A 130 24.47 -18.76 5.49
N GLU A 131 25.50 -18.46 6.27
CA GLU A 131 26.20 -19.46 7.10
C GLU A 131 25.26 -20.11 8.12
N ARG A 132 24.44 -19.30 8.80
CA ARG A 132 23.64 -19.76 9.94
C ARG A 132 22.30 -20.38 9.54
N PHE A 133 21.68 -19.87 8.48
CA PHE A 133 20.29 -20.18 8.12
C PHE A 133 20.14 -20.64 6.67
N GLY A 134 21.24 -20.82 5.93
CA GLY A 134 21.20 -21.02 4.48
C GLY A 134 20.42 -22.26 4.01
N THR A 135 20.33 -23.30 4.85
CA THR A 135 19.59 -24.53 4.53
C THR A 135 18.09 -24.44 4.79
N VAL A 136 17.62 -23.39 5.47
CA VAL A 136 16.22 -23.22 5.80
C VAL A 136 15.43 -22.88 4.52
N PRO A 137 14.37 -23.63 4.17
CA PRO A 137 13.55 -23.28 3.02
C PRO A 137 12.75 -22.00 3.31
N VAL A 138 12.79 -21.07 2.38
CA VAL A 138 12.03 -19.81 2.39
C VAL A 138 11.20 -19.69 1.12
N GLU A 139 10.09 -18.97 1.23
CA GLU A 139 9.33 -18.54 0.06
C GLU A 139 9.79 -17.14 -0.36
N VAL A 140 9.90 -16.95 -1.67
CA VAL A 140 10.31 -15.70 -2.30
C VAL A 140 9.35 -15.47 -3.46
N MET A 141 8.95 -14.23 -3.64
CA MET A 141 8.17 -13.84 -4.81
C MET A 141 9.12 -13.59 -5.97
N THR A 142 9.02 -14.33 -7.09
CA THR A 142 9.93 -14.27 -8.26
C THR A 142 9.16 -13.96 -9.55
N GLY A 143 9.86 -13.58 -10.63
CA GLY A 143 9.22 -13.27 -11.92
C GLY A 143 8.33 -12.02 -11.90
N ARG A 144 8.57 -11.11 -10.95
CA ARG A 144 7.74 -9.94 -10.69
C ARG A 144 7.77 -8.93 -11.84
N ASP A 145 8.87 -8.84 -12.59
CA ASP A 145 8.99 -7.86 -13.67
C ASP A 145 8.21 -8.30 -14.93
N ALA A 146 7.87 -9.60 -15.03
CA ALA A 146 7.03 -10.14 -16.10
C ALA A 146 5.52 -9.93 -15.86
N ASP A 147 5.13 -9.46 -14.67
CA ASP A 147 3.73 -9.27 -14.29
C ASP A 147 3.51 -7.99 -13.48
N ALA A 148 2.82 -7.01 -14.04
CA ALA A 148 2.43 -5.79 -13.32
C ALA A 148 1.43 -6.05 -12.16
N GLU A 149 0.72 -7.19 -12.17
CA GLU A 149 -0.25 -7.61 -11.15
C GLU A 149 0.33 -8.59 -10.14
N HIS A 150 1.66 -8.73 -10.07
CA HIS A 150 2.33 -9.70 -9.19
C HIS A 150 1.88 -9.62 -7.72
N GLY A 151 1.54 -8.43 -7.23
CA GLY A 151 1.06 -8.20 -5.86
C GLY A 151 -0.28 -8.87 -5.56
N TRP A 152 -1.16 -8.97 -6.56
CA TRP A 152 -2.46 -9.65 -6.46
C TRP A 152 -2.36 -11.13 -6.79
N ARG A 153 -1.53 -11.47 -7.79
CA ARG A 153 -1.27 -12.85 -8.21
C ARG A 153 -0.13 -13.49 -7.43
N TYR A 154 -0.04 -13.17 -6.15
CA TYR A 154 1.07 -13.59 -5.27
C TYR A 154 1.36 -15.10 -5.35
N ASP A 155 0.32 -15.94 -5.31
CA ASP A 155 0.49 -17.41 -5.35
C ASP A 155 1.13 -17.91 -6.65
N ALA A 156 0.88 -17.22 -7.77
CA ALA A 156 1.49 -17.55 -9.06
C ALA A 156 2.98 -17.20 -9.12
N HIS A 157 3.44 -16.27 -8.26
CA HIS A 157 4.83 -15.82 -8.19
C HIS A 157 5.61 -16.42 -7.01
N ARG A 158 5.00 -17.35 -6.27
CA ARG A 158 5.60 -17.94 -5.08
C ARG A 158 6.59 -19.05 -5.44
N THR A 159 7.85 -18.88 -5.07
CA THR A 159 8.91 -19.87 -5.26
C THR A 159 9.55 -20.23 -3.92
N THR A 160 9.66 -21.53 -3.64
CA THR A 160 10.37 -22.02 -2.46
C THR A 160 11.81 -22.38 -2.82
N MET A 161 12.78 -21.92 -2.03
CA MET A 161 14.20 -22.23 -2.21
C MET A 161 14.95 -22.19 -0.87
N PRO A 162 16.15 -22.81 -0.77
CA PRO A 162 17.04 -22.60 0.38
C PRO A 162 17.35 -21.11 0.57
N PHE A 163 17.33 -20.64 1.82
CA PHE A 163 17.59 -19.23 2.11
C PHE A 163 18.98 -18.79 1.65
N GLY A 164 19.97 -19.69 1.67
CA GLY A 164 21.32 -19.42 1.20
C GLY A 164 21.39 -19.16 -0.31
N ASP A 165 20.57 -19.86 -1.09
CA ASP A 165 20.45 -19.64 -2.54
C ASP A 165 19.83 -18.28 -2.81
N TYR A 166 18.76 -17.94 -2.07
CA TYR A 166 18.14 -16.63 -2.17
C TYR A 166 19.09 -15.48 -1.80
N LEU A 167 19.82 -15.61 -0.68
CA LEU A 167 20.81 -14.62 -0.26
C LEU A 167 21.92 -14.45 -1.30
N THR A 168 22.30 -15.52 -1.99
CA THR A 168 23.27 -15.47 -3.09
C THR A 168 22.70 -14.72 -4.31
N MET A 169 21.42 -14.92 -4.64
CA MET A 169 20.75 -14.14 -5.69
C MET A 169 20.70 -12.65 -5.35
N VAL A 170 20.43 -12.30 -4.09
CA VAL A 170 20.41 -10.90 -3.62
C VAL A 170 21.79 -10.26 -3.67
N GLU A 171 22.83 -11.01 -3.29
CA GLU A 171 24.23 -10.55 -3.30
C GLU A 171 24.77 -10.31 -4.73
N THR A 172 24.38 -11.16 -5.69
CA THR A 172 25.02 -11.20 -7.01
C THR A 172 24.18 -10.63 -8.16
N GLY A 173 22.85 -10.57 -8.04
CA GLY A 173 21.97 -10.20 -9.15
C GLY A 173 21.82 -8.71 -9.44
N GLY A 174 22.50 -7.83 -8.68
CA GLY A 174 22.49 -6.40 -8.93
C GLY A 174 21.14 -5.73 -8.64
N ARG A 175 20.82 -4.65 -9.36
CA ARG A 175 19.56 -3.89 -9.17
C ARG A 175 18.43 -4.55 -9.96
N THR A 176 17.37 -4.96 -9.28
CA THR A 176 16.18 -5.59 -9.89
C THR A 176 14.97 -5.52 -8.98
N ASN A 177 13.76 -5.65 -9.54
CA ASN A 177 12.52 -5.85 -8.80
C ASN A 177 11.95 -7.27 -8.99
N ASP A 178 12.64 -8.14 -9.74
CA ASP A 178 12.10 -9.42 -10.18
C ASP A 178 11.91 -10.45 -9.06
N TYR A 179 12.72 -10.35 -7.99
CA TYR A 179 12.59 -11.21 -6.80
C TYR A 179 12.66 -10.45 -5.48
N TYR A 180 11.76 -10.79 -4.56
CA TYR A 180 11.66 -10.13 -3.26
C TYR A 180 11.02 -11.05 -2.21
N LEU A 181 11.61 -11.14 -1.02
CA LEU A 181 10.97 -11.73 0.16
C LEU A 181 10.08 -10.66 0.78
N VAL A 182 8.77 -10.89 0.73
CA VAL A 182 7.68 -9.98 1.13
C VAL A 182 6.91 -10.53 2.34
N PRO A 183 6.07 -9.72 3.00
CA PRO A 183 5.27 -10.15 4.15
C PRO A 183 4.50 -11.48 4.00
N ARG A 184 3.92 -11.72 2.81
CA ARG A 184 3.11 -12.92 2.53
C ARG A 184 3.92 -14.23 2.44
N ASN A 185 5.25 -14.17 2.47
CA ASN A 185 6.11 -15.37 2.47
C ASN A 185 6.24 -16.03 3.85
N GLU A 186 5.71 -15.39 4.91
CA GLU A 186 5.62 -15.93 6.27
C GLU A 186 6.96 -16.43 6.82
N ALA A 187 8.06 -15.76 6.44
CA ALA A 187 9.42 -16.19 6.80
C ALA A 187 9.59 -16.36 8.31
N TRP A 188 9.00 -15.47 9.10
CA TRP A 188 9.02 -15.56 10.56
C TRP A 188 8.26 -16.74 11.14
N GLN A 189 7.32 -17.34 10.43
CA GLN A 189 6.64 -18.54 10.92
C GLN A 189 7.47 -19.82 10.68
N ARG A 190 8.53 -19.75 9.86
CA ARG A 190 9.42 -20.89 9.60
C ARG A 190 10.22 -21.24 10.86
N PRO A 191 10.11 -22.46 11.41
CA PRO A 191 10.83 -22.84 12.63
C PRO A 191 12.35 -22.69 12.51
N GLY A 192 12.92 -22.94 11.32
CA GLY A 192 14.35 -22.79 11.05
C GLY A 192 14.87 -21.35 11.16
N LEU A 193 14.00 -20.34 11.10
CA LEU A 193 14.35 -18.93 11.28
C LEU A 193 14.06 -18.42 12.69
N ALA A 194 13.64 -19.27 13.64
CA ALA A 194 13.29 -18.83 14.99
C ALA A 194 14.45 -18.16 15.73
N ALA A 195 15.68 -18.67 15.58
CA ALA A 195 16.86 -18.06 16.17
C ALA A 195 17.23 -16.72 15.49
N MET A 196 16.95 -16.55 14.20
CA MET A 196 17.09 -15.26 13.50
C MET A 196 16.06 -14.26 14.01
N ARG A 197 14.79 -14.68 14.14
CA ARG A 197 13.70 -13.84 14.64
C ARG A 197 13.98 -13.34 16.07
N ALA A 198 14.57 -14.18 16.92
CA ALA A 198 14.95 -13.80 18.29
C ALA A 198 16.04 -12.70 18.36
N GLU A 199 16.73 -12.39 17.27
CA GLU A 199 17.69 -11.28 17.17
C GLU A 199 17.02 -9.93 16.92
N VAL A 200 15.71 -9.92 16.71
CA VAL A 200 14.87 -8.74 16.57
C VAL A 200 14.07 -8.56 17.86
N LEU A 201 14.39 -7.53 18.61
CA LEU A 201 13.77 -7.28 19.91
C LEU A 201 12.52 -6.38 19.74
N PRO A 202 11.37 -6.70 20.34
CA PRO A 202 10.22 -5.80 20.31
C PRO A 202 10.58 -4.45 20.96
N PRO A 203 10.40 -3.30 20.27
CA PRO A 203 10.72 -1.99 20.84
C PRO A 203 9.93 -1.72 22.13
N ALA A 204 10.66 -1.55 23.23
CA ALA A 204 10.10 -1.51 24.57
C ALA A 204 9.04 -0.41 24.74
N GLY A 205 7.90 -0.78 25.32
CA GLY A 205 6.77 0.11 25.58
C GLY A 205 5.89 0.42 24.36
N LEU A 206 6.37 0.20 23.13
CA LEU A 206 5.61 0.40 21.89
C LEU A 206 5.00 -0.93 21.41
N VAL A 207 5.83 -1.97 21.36
CA VAL A 207 5.46 -3.32 20.94
C VAL A 207 5.44 -4.22 22.17
N PRO A 208 4.43 -5.10 22.34
CA PRO A 208 4.38 -5.97 23.52
C PRO A 208 5.48 -7.04 23.47
N ALA A 209 5.99 -7.43 24.65
CA ALA A 209 7.13 -8.35 24.75
C ALA A 209 6.84 -9.76 24.22
N ASP A 210 5.56 -10.16 24.20
CA ASP A 210 5.06 -11.45 23.73
C ASP A 210 4.66 -11.43 22.24
N VAL A 211 5.27 -10.55 21.43
CA VAL A 211 4.99 -10.45 19.98
C VAL A 211 5.21 -11.78 19.29
N ALA A 212 4.17 -12.22 18.57
CA ALA A 212 4.17 -13.49 17.88
C ALA A 212 4.81 -13.34 16.49
N ALA A 213 5.12 -14.46 15.85
CA ALA A 213 5.74 -14.45 14.53
C ALA A 213 4.82 -13.84 13.46
N GLU A 214 3.51 -13.98 13.65
CA GLU A 214 2.45 -13.49 12.76
C GLU A 214 2.26 -11.97 12.85
N ASP A 215 2.65 -11.35 13.98
CA ASP A 215 2.62 -9.90 14.20
C ASP A 215 3.85 -9.19 13.57
N MET A 216 4.76 -9.96 12.97
CA MET A 216 6.02 -9.47 12.44
C MET A 216 6.16 -9.83 10.97
N THR A 217 6.91 -9.04 10.20
CA THR A 217 7.30 -9.44 8.83
C THR A 217 8.78 -9.21 8.58
N LEU A 218 9.35 -10.07 7.73
CA LEU A 218 10.68 -9.88 7.15
C LEU A 218 10.49 -9.38 5.73
N LEU A 219 11.19 -8.31 5.37
CA LEU A 219 11.33 -7.89 3.99
C LEU A 219 12.81 -7.89 3.64
N LEU A 220 13.20 -8.69 2.66
CA LEU A 220 14.59 -8.82 2.23
C LEU A 220 14.64 -8.85 0.71
N GLY A 221 15.48 -8.02 0.09
CA GLY A 221 15.63 -8.02 -1.36
C GLY A 221 16.81 -7.22 -1.88
N PRO A 222 17.09 -7.31 -3.18
CA PRO A 222 18.12 -6.51 -3.83
C PRO A 222 17.74 -5.02 -3.88
N ALA A 223 18.70 -4.19 -4.29
CA ALA A 223 18.40 -2.82 -4.68
C ALA A 223 17.37 -2.81 -5.81
N GLY A 224 16.42 -1.89 -5.78
CA GLY A 224 15.45 -1.70 -6.86
C GLY A 224 14.08 -2.36 -6.64
N THR A 225 13.91 -3.20 -5.62
CA THR A 225 12.58 -3.72 -5.27
C THR A 225 11.63 -2.57 -4.93
N VAL A 226 10.39 -2.68 -5.41
CA VAL A 226 9.31 -1.72 -5.20
C VAL A 226 8.13 -2.41 -4.54
N THR A 227 7.58 -1.79 -3.51
CA THR A 227 6.21 -2.03 -3.07
C THR A 227 5.37 -0.85 -3.57
N PRO A 228 4.41 -1.07 -4.50
CA PRO A 228 3.60 0.00 -5.09
C PRO A 228 2.82 0.80 -4.03
N LEU A 229 2.27 1.96 -4.42
CA LEU A 229 1.48 2.78 -3.52
C LEU A 229 0.23 1.99 -3.05
N HIS A 230 0.11 1.79 -1.76
CA HIS A 230 -0.98 1.03 -1.11
C HIS A 230 -1.16 1.49 0.32
N HIS A 231 -2.24 1.08 0.98
CA HIS A 231 -2.40 1.26 2.42
C HIS A 231 -2.70 -0.09 3.08
N ASP A 232 -2.41 -0.18 4.37
CA ASP A 232 -2.70 -1.37 5.18
C ASP A 232 -3.85 -1.10 6.16
N ASN A 233 -4.51 -2.19 6.55
CA ASN A 233 -5.60 -2.19 7.53
C ASN A 233 -5.12 -2.19 8.99
N MET A 234 -3.83 -2.03 9.21
CA MET A 234 -3.19 -1.98 10.52
C MET A 234 -2.08 -0.94 10.58
N ASN A 235 -1.71 -0.55 11.79
CA ASN A 235 -0.55 0.30 12.01
C ASN A 235 0.74 -0.50 11.78
N ILE A 236 1.79 0.15 11.28
CA ILE A 236 3.06 -0.50 10.98
C ILE A 236 4.20 0.26 11.65
N LEU A 237 5.08 -0.47 12.34
CA LEU A 237 6.40 0.03 12.71
C LEU A 237 7.44 -0.65 11.82
N LEU A 238 7.90 0.06 10.79
CA LEU A 238 8.82 -0.42 9.76
C LEU A 238 10.28 -0.09 10.16
N CYS A 239 11.00 -1.08 10.68
CA CYS A 239 12.37 -0.94 11.17
C CYS A 239 13.41 -1.33 10.10
N GLN A 240 14.25 -0.39 9.69
CA GLN A 240 15.29 -0.62 8.69
C GLN A 240 16.55 -1.18 9.34
N VAL A 241 17.00 -2.37 8.91
CA VAL A 241 18.14 -3.08 9.52
C VAL A 241 19.40 -2.98 8.65
N VAL A 242 19.27 -3.24 7.35
CA VAL A 242 20.37 -3.19 6.37
C VAL A 242 19.93 -2.41 5.15
N GLY A 243 20.83 -1.59 4.59
CA GLY A 243 20.59 -0.77 3.40
C GLY A 243 19.55 0.32 3.62
N ARG A 244 19.23 1.06 2.56
CA ARG A 244 18.28 2.18 2.62
C ARG A 244 17.00 1.91 1.84
N LYS A 245 15.90 2.46 2.33
CA LYS A 245 14.60 2.48 1.64
C LYS A 245 14.10 3.89 1.44
N HIS A 246 13.72 4.20 0.22
CA HIS A 246 13.00 5.43 -0.12
C HIS A 246 11.50 5.18 0.09
N VAL A 247 10.86 6.04 0.88
CA VAL A 247 9.44 5.92 1.22
C VAL A 247 8.73 7.21 0.86
N ARG A 248 7.59 7.08 0.19
CA ARG A 248 6.58 8.14 0.01
C ARG A 248 5.35 7.78 0.82
N LEU A 249 4.77 8.76 1.52
CA LEU A 249 3.56 8.59 2.31
C LEU A 249 2.51 9.60 1.84
N VAL A 250 1.28 9.15 1.65
CA VAL A 250 0.12 10.00 1.38
C VAL A 250 -0.90 9.81 2.52
N PRO A 251 -1.40 10.90 3.14
CA PRO A 251 -2.34 10.78 4.24
C PRO A 251 -3.62 10.02 3.87
N SER A 252 -4.27 9.41 4.85
CA SER A 252 -5.52 8.67 4.63
C SER A 252 -6.68 9.56 4.14
N TRP A 253 -6.63 10.87 4.42
CA TRP A 253 -7.63 11.83 3.94
C TRP A 253 -7.46 12.21 2.46
N ASP A 254 -6.29 11.97 1.88
CA ASP A 254 -6.05 12.16 0.44
C ASP A 254 -6.38 10.89 -0.37
N ARG A 255 -7.16 9.96 0.22
CA ARG A 255 -7.57 8.69 -0.41
C ARG A 255 -8.17 8.86 -1.80
N HIS A 256 -8.97 9.91 -2.01
CA HIS A 256 -9.63 10.15 -3.31
C HIS A 256 -8.62 10.57 -4.39
N ARG A 257 -7.49 11.18 -4.01
CA ARG A 257 -6.43 11.67 -4.91
C ARG A 257 -5.47 10.59 -5.39
N VAL A 258 -5.49 9.41 -4.76
CA VAL A 258 -4.58 8.30 -5.08
C VAL A 258 -5.25 7.18 -5.87
N TYR A 259 -6.45 7.38 -6.42
CA TYR A 259 -7.13 6.43 -7.31
C TYR A 259 -7.06 4.96 -6.84
N PRO A 260 -7.74 4.62 -5.72
CA PRO A 260 -7.70 3.27 -5.16
C PRO A 260 -8.16 2.18 -6.14
N ARG A 261 -7.40 1.10 -6.21
CA ARG A 261 -7.64 -0.13 -6.97
C ARG A 261 -7.84 -1.31 -6.02
N GLY A 262 -8.98 -1.98 -6.12
CA GLY A 262 -9.28 -3.16 -5.29
C GLY A 262 -9.27 -2.88 -3.79
N GLY A 263 -9.50 -1.62 -3.40
CA GLY A 263 -9.55 -1.19 -2.00
C GLY A 263 -8.19 -1.00 -1.31
N THR A 264 -7.10 -1.62 -1.78
CA THR A 264 -5.80 -1.65 -1.08
C THR A 264 -4.68 -0.90 -1.81
N PHE A 265 -4.56 -1.09 -3.13
CA PHE A 265 -3.49 -0.49 -3.94
C PHE A 265 -3.97 0.77 -4.65
N SER A 266 -3.05 1.54 -5.21
CA SER A 266 -3.33 2.69 -6.07
C SER A 266 -3.13 2.34 -7.53
N HIS A 267 -3.89 2.97 -8.43
CA HIS A 267 -3.60 2.98 -9.85
C HIS A 267 -2.39 3.87 -10.21
N VAL A 268 -2.00 4.78 -9.33
CA VAL A 268 -0.88 5.71 -9.52
C VAL A 268 0.44 5.00 -9.21
N ASP A 269 1.36 4.99 -10.16
CA ASP A 269 2.77 4.75 -9.85
C ASP A 269 3.33 6.00 -9.18
N ALA A 270 3.41 5.98 -7.85
CA ALA A 270 3.94 7.10 -7.09
C ALA A 270 5.36 7.47 -7.49
N SER A 271 6.15 6.60 -8.13
CA SER A 271 7.51 6.89 -8.58
C SER A 271 7.56 7.78 -9.84
N SER A 272 6.54 7.66 -10.71
CA SER A 272 6.38 8.41 -11.94
C SER A 272 4.89 8.60 -12.28
N PRO A 273 4.17 9.49 -11.55
CA PRO A 273 2.72 9.64 -11.71
C PRO A 273 2.33 10.11 -13.11
N ASP A 274 1.38 9.42 -13.74
CA ASP A 274 0.73 9.88 -14.97
C ASP A 274 -0.40 10.85 -14.62
N LEU A 275 -0.08 12.14 -14.55
CA LEU A 275 -1.05 13.19 -14.21
C LEU A 275 -2.07 13.47 -15.33
N GLY A 276 -1.83 12.97 -16.55
CA GLY A 276 -2.84 13.02 -17.61
C GLY A 276 -3.98 12.05 -17.35
N ARG A 277 -3.65 10.87 -16.80
CA ARG A 277 -4.62 9.84 -16.41
C ARG A 277 -5.16 10.01 -14.98
N PHE A 278 -4.35 10.55 -14.07
CA PHE A 278 -4.63 10.66 -12.64
C PHE A 278 -4.41 12.10 -12.12
N PRO A 279 -5.17 13.08 -12.65
CA PRO A 279 -4.92 14.50 -12.40
C PRO A 279 -4.99 14.90 -10.91
N ASP A 280 -5.90 14.32 -10.12
CA ASP A 280 -6.11 14.69 -8.71
C ASP A 280 -4.88 14.35 -7.84
N TYR A 281 -4.01 13.45 -8.31
CA TYR A 281 -2.76 13.14 -7.61
C TYR A 281 -1.81 14.34 -7.58
N ALA A 282 -1.94 15.30 -8.51
CA ALA A 282 -1.15 16.54 -8.49
C ALA A 282 -1.37 17.34 -7.20
N ASP A 283 -2.56 17.23 -6.61
CA ASP A 283 -2.93 17.90 -5.36
C ASP A 283 -2.78 16.99 -4.14
N ALA A 284 -2.31 15.76 -4.29
CA ALA A 284 -2.06 14.86 -3.16
C ALA A 284 -0.89 15.37 -2.30
N THR A 285 -1.07 15.33 -0.98
CA THR A 285 -0.01 15.56 -0.02
C THR A 285 0.96 14.37 -0.05
N VAL A 286 2.20 14.59 -0.47
CA VAL A 286 3.23 13.56 -0.46
C VAL A 286 4.34 13.90 0.52
N LEU A 287 4.47 13.10 1.57
CA LEU A 287 5.62 13.11 2.47
C LEU A 287 6.67 12.13 1.97
N GLU A 288 7.95 12.44 2.15
CA GLU A 288 9.03 11.62 1.63
C GLU A 288 10.19 11.49 2.62
N ALA A 289 10.79 10.30 2.70
CA ALA A 289 12.02 10.07 3.45
C ALA A 289 12.85 8.94 2.84
N VAL A 290 14.16 9.02 3.01
CA VAL A 290 15.04 7.85 2.94
C VAL A 290 15.23 7.33 4.36
N LEU A 291 14.86 6.07 4.61
CA LEU A 291 15.11 5.35 5.84
C LEU A 291 16.51 4.77 5.83
N GLU A 292 17.28 5.12 6.85
CA GLU A 292 18.64 4.64 7.09
C GLU A 292 18.66 3.44 8.07
N PRO A 293 19.69 2.57 8.03
CA PRO A 293 19.86 1.51 9.02
C PRO A 293 19.79 2.01 10.47
N GLY A 294 18.89 1.44 11.26
CA GLY A 294 18.61 1.82 12.64
C GLY A 294 17.42 2.76 12.83
N GLU A 295 16.90 3.35 11.74
CA GLU A 295 15.66 4.12 11.77
C GLU A 295 14.43 3.19 11.72
N ALA A 296 13.37 3.58 12.41
CA ALA A 296 12.05 2.96 12.33
C ALA A 296 11.01 3.99 11.88
N LEU A 297 10.17 3.66 10.90
CA LEU A 297 9.05 4.49 10.48
C LEU A 297 7.75 3.95 11.06
N PHE A 298 7.04 4.78 11.81
CA PHE A 298 5.65 4.51 12.13
C PHE A 298 4.75 4.98 10.99
N ILE A 299 3.94 4.06 10.45
CA ILE A 299 2.93 4.31 9.43
C ILE A 299 1.57 4.04 10.07
N PRO A 300 0.76 5.08 10.32
CA PRO A 300 -0.57 4.87 10.88
C PRO A 300 -1.47 4.12 9.90
N VAL A 301 -2.40 3.33 10.42
CA VAL A 301 -3.37 2.56 9.62
C VAL A 301 -4.08 3.43 8.58
N GLY A 302 -4.22 2.94 7.35
CA GLY A 302 -4.85 3.68 6.25
C GLY A 302 -3.98 4.78 5.62
N TRP A 303 -2.76 5.04 6.12
CA TRP A 303 -1.81 5.85 5.37
C TRP A 303 -1.31 5.09 4.15
N TRP A 304 -1.40 5.76 3.01
CA TRP A 304 -0.89 5.26 1.76
C TRP A 304 0.62 5.39 1.77
N HIS A 305 1.32 4.36 1.28
CA HIS A 305 2.76 4.36 1.23
C HIS A 305 3.29 3.58 0.03
N TRP A 306 4.34 4.13 -0.56
CA TRP A 306 5.13 3.53 -1.62
C TRP A 306 6.56 3.39 -1.12
N VAL A 307 7.21 2.27 -1.42
CA VAL A 307 8.53 1.95 -0.87
C VAL A 307 9.44 1.40 -1.95
N ARG A 308 10.67 1.90 -2.04
CA ARG A 308 11.72 1.40 -2.93
C ARG A 308 13.01 1.14 -2.20
N ALA A 309 13.60 -0.05 -2.39
CA ALA A 309 14.95 -0.34 -1.90
C ALA A 309 15.99 0.41 -2.75
N LEU A 310 16.82 1.24 -2.10
CA LEU A 310 17.91 1.97 -2.77
C LEU A 310 19.17 1.10 -2.89
N ASP A 311 19.39 0.26 -1.87
CA ASP A 311 20.49 -0.72 -1.75
C ASP A 311 19.90 -2.12 -1.52
N VAL A 312 20.75 -3.15 -1.42
CA VAL A 312 20.34 -4.41 -0.79
C VAL A 312 19.76 -4.11 0.58
N SER A 313 18.52 -4.54 0.83
CA SER A 313 17.75 -4.10 1.98
C SER A 313 17.27 -5.26 2.81
N ILE A 314 17.38 -5.12 4.14
CA ILE A 314 16.69 -5.95 5.13
C ILE A 314 15.89 -5.04 6.05
N THR A 315 14.59 -5.28 6.14
CA THR A 315 13.65 -4.52 6.96
C THR A 315 12.81 -5.51 7.76
N VAL A 316 12.50 -5.15 9.00
CA VAL A 316 11.57 -5.90 9.84
C VAL A 316 10.43 -4.98 10.22
N SER A 317 9.19 -5.45 10.15
CA SER A 317 8.05 -4.68 10.62
C SER A 317 7.36 -5.35 11.80
N PHE A 318 6.74 -4.53 12.65
CA PHE A 318 5.78 -4.97 13.67
C PHE A 318 4.41 -4.38 13.36
N HIS A 319 3.38 -5.19 13.58
CA HIS A 319 1.99 -4.83 13.30
C HIS A 319 1.10 -4.84 14.55
N ARG A 320 1.65 -5.27 15.70
CA ARG A 320 0.99 -5.23 17.00
C ARG A 320 1.68 -4.22 17.93
N PHE A 321 0.86 -3.38 18.56
CA PHE A 321 1.28 -2.39 19.53
C PHE A 321 0.63 -2.67 20.89
N THR A 322 1.17 -2.09 21.96
CA THR A 322 0.61 -2.23 23.33
C THR A 322 -0.80 -1.66 23.46
N HIS A 323 -1.16 -0.69 22.61
CA HIS A 323 -2.53 -0.27 22.40
C HIS A 323 -3.06 -0.87 21.10
N PRO A 324 -4.25 -1.49 21.09
CA PRO A 324 -4.86 -1.97 19.86
C PRO A 324 -5.40 -0.78 19.05
N ALA A 325 -5.10 -0.76 17.76
CA ALA A 325 -5.90 -0.06 16.77
C ALA A 325 -5.83 -0.86 15.47
N SER A 326 -6.98 -1.39 15.08
CA SER A 326 -7.21 -1.92 13.74
C SER A 326 -8.13 -0.95 13.02
N ALA A 327 -7.98 -0.83 11.70
CA ALA A 327 -9.13 -0.40 10.91
C ALA A 327 -10.20 -1.48 11.13
N VAL A 328 -11.34 -1.12 11.70
CA VAL A 328 -12.53 -1.97 11.62
C VAL A 328 -12.87 -2.02 10.14
N TYR A 329 -12.37 -3.07 9.46
CA TYR A 329 -12.71 -3.34 8.09
C TYR A 329 -14.25 -3.43 8.06
N LEU A 330 -14.90 -2.44 7.43
CA LEU A 330 -16.24 -2.62 6.90
C LEU A 330 -16.12 -3.87 6.03
N ARG A 331 -16.69 -4.98 6.51
CA ARG A 331 -16.65 -6.31 5.88
C ARG A 331 -16.61 -6.14 4.35
N PRO A 332 -15.67 -6.77 3.62
CA PRO A 332 -15.97 -6.99 2.21
C PRO A 332 -17.32 -7.71 2.24
N GLY A 333 -18.28 -7.19 1.48
CA GLY A 333 -19.57 -7.83 1.33
C GLY A 333 -19.34 -9.33 1.18
N VAL A 334 -20.12 -10.09 1.94
CA VAL A 334 -20.50 -11.42 1.50
C VAL A 334 -21.05 -11.20 0.09
N ASP A 335 -20.22 -11.46 -0.92
CA ASP A 335 -20.54 -11.64 -2.33
C ASP A 335 -19.22 -11.89 -3.06
N ASP A 336 -18.79 -13.15 -3.03
CA ASP A 336 -18.39 -13.86 -4.23
C ASP A 336 -18.77 -15.33 -4.02
N ALA A 337 -19.59 -15.83 -4.94
CA ALA A 337 -20.14 -17.18 -4.98
C ALA A 337 -19.08 -18.26 -5.24
#